data_AF-A0A940VHC5-F1
#
_entry.id   AF-A0A940VHC5-F1
#
_cell.length_a   1.000
_cell.length_b   1.000
_cell.length_c   1.000
_cell.angle_alpha   90.00
_cell.angle_beta   90.00
_cell.angle_gamma   90.00
#
_symmetry.space_group_name_H-M   'P 1'
#
loop_
_entity.id
_entity.type
_entity.pdbx_description
1 polymer ?
#
loop_
_entity_poly.entity_id
_entity_poly.type
_entity_poly.pdbx_seq_one_letter_code
_entity_poly.pdbx_strand_id
1 'polypeptide(L)' 'WKVINDLKKEITMLLVEQNADLALALGDRAYVINNGKIEFEGAAQALIDDHALRVKLLGV' A
#
# COMPACT_ATOMS: atom_id res chain seq x y z
N TRP A 1 7.75 0.27 14.07
CA TRP A 1 8.23 0.19 12.67
C TRP A 1 9.69 -0.21 12.49
N LYS A 2 10.56 -0.20 13.51
CA LYS A 2 11.98 -0.55 13.33
C LYS A 2 12.21 -1.97 12.76
N VAL A 3 11.58 -2.99 13.36
CA VAL A 3 11.74 -4.38 12.93
C VAL A 3 11.30 -4.60 11.48
N ILE A 4 10.13 -4.10 11.08
CA ILE A 4 9.63 -4.27 9.70
C ILE A 4 10.50 -3.52 8.70
N ASN A 5 10.98 -2.31 9.03
CA ASN A 5 11.90 -1.57 8.17
C ASN A 5 13.27 -2.23 8.02
N ASP A 6 13.76 -2.91 9.05
CA ASP A 6 15.01 -3.66 8.99
C ASP A 6 14.81 -4.92 8.13
N LEU A 7 13.72 -5.66 8.33
CA LEU A 7 13.36 -6.82 7.49
C LEU A 7 13.17 -6.46 6.02
N LYS A 8 12.57 -5.31 5.71
CA LYS A 8 12.38 -4.82 4.33
C LYS A 8 13.71 -4.71 3.55
N LYS A 9 14.83 -4.51 4.23
CA LYS A 9 16.16 -4.43 3.60
C LYS A 9 16.78 -5.80 3.31
N GLU A 10 16.30 -6.85 3.98
CA GLU A 10 16.91 -8.18 3.94
C GLU A 10 16.05 -9.20 3.18
N ILE A 11 14.73 -9.03 3.17
CA ILE A 11 13.78 -9.97 2.58
C ILE A 11 12.68 -9.28 1.78
N THR A 12 12.17 -9.98 0.76
CA THR A 12 10.94 -9.59 0.06
C THR A 12 9.73 -9.96 0.91
N MET A 13 8.79 -9.04 1.09
CA MET A 13 7.62 -9.23 1.93
C MET A 13 6.34 -8.84 1.17
N LEU A 14 5.27 -9.57 1.45
CA LEU A 14 3.91 -9.20 1.09
C LEU A 14 3.16 -8.84 2.38
N LEU A 15 2.74 -7.59 2.51
CA LEU A 15 1.95 -7.11 3.64
C LEU A 15 0.50 -6.93 3.19
N VAL A 16 -0.44 -7.47 3.97
CA VAL A 16 -1.89 -7.31 3.76
C VAL A 16 -2.45 -6.60 4.99
N GLU A 17 -3.05 -5.43 4.78
CA GLU A 17 -3.55 -4.58 5.86
C GLU A 17 -4.86 -3.90 5.49
N GLN A 18 -5.71 -3.67 6.49
CA GLN A 18 -6.90 -2.80 6.32
C GLN A 18 -6.54 -1.32 6.47
N ASN A 19 -5.49 -1.00 7.22
CA ASN A 19 -4.98 0.35 7.32
C ASN A 19 -4.12 0.68 6.10
N ALA A 20 -4.74 1.31 5.10
CA ALA A 20 -4.09 1.60 3.82
C ALA A 20 -2.93 2.60 3.97
N ASP A 21 -3.07 3.63 4.80
CA ASP A 21 -1.99 4.60 5.03
C ASP A 21 -0.73 3.92 5.56
N LEU A 22 -0.93 2.96 6.47
CA LEU A 22 0.18 2.19 7.01
C LEU A 22 0.83 1.31 5.94
N ALA A 23 0.02 0.59 5.15
CA ALA A 23 0.51 -0.27 4.08
C ALA A 23 1.31 0.54 3.05
N LEU A 24 0.81 1.72 2.69
CA LEU A 24 1.46 2.63 1.73
C LEU A 24 2.76 3.21 2.27
N ALA A 25 2.83 3.56 3.56
CA ALA A 25 4.05 4.08 4.17
C ALA A 25 5.21 3.05 4.20
N LEU A 26 4.90 1.76 4.14
CA LEU A 26 5.89 0.68 4.20
C LEU A 26 6.16 0.04 2.83
N GLY A 27 5.18 0.02 1.94
CA GLY A 27 5.24 -0.68 0.66
C GLY A 27 6.00 0.07 -0.42
N ASP A 28 6.68 -0.65 -1.31
CA ASP A 28 7.23 -0.09 -2.55
C ASP A 28 6.19 -0.13 -3.68
N ARG A 29 5.37 -1.19 -3.69
CA ARG A 29 4.24 -1.39 -4.60
C ARG A 29 2.96 -1.60 -3.79
N ALA A 30 1.84 -1.18 -4.35
CA ALA A 30 0.52 -1.35 -3.75
C ALA A 30 -0.44 -2.02 -4.72
N TYR A 31 -1.27 -2.89 -4.16
CA TYR A 31 -2.41 -3.52 -4.83
C TYR A 31 -3.65 -3.21 -4.00
N VAL A 32 -4.66 -2.60 -4.62
CA VAL A 32 -5.97 -2.39 -3.97
C VAL A 32 -6.93 -3.42 -4.53
N ILE A 33 -7.49 -4.24 -3.63
CA ILE A 33 -8.44 -5.28 -3.99
C ILE A 33 -9.80 -4.90 -3.42
N ASN A 34 -10.81 -4.84 -4.28
CA ASN A 34 -12.19 -4.60 -3.92
C ASN A 34 -13.08 -5.65 -4.60
N ASN A 35 -13.94 -6.31 -3.82
CA ASN A 35 -14.85 -7.35 -4.31
C ASN A 35 -14.19 -8.40 -5.23
N GLY A 36 -12.97 -8.84 -4.86
CA GLY A 36 -12.21 -9.84 -5.60
C GLY A 36 -11.55 -9.36 -6.88
N LYS A 37 -11.51 -8.04 -7.14
CA LYS A 37 -10.86 -7.43 -8.30
C LYS A 37 -9.76 -6.48 -7.88
N ILE A 38 -8.68 -6.44 -8.65
CA ILE A 38 -7.62 -5.44 -8.49
C ILE A 38 -8.12 -4.13 -9.10
N GLU A 39 -8.39 -3.13 -8.26
CA GLU A 39 -8.82 -1.79 -8.70
C GLU A 39 -7.63 -0.82 -8.86
N PHE A 40 -6.48 -1.16 -8.26
CA PHE A 40 -5.23 -0.45 -8.45
C PHE A 40 -4.04 -1.41 -8.34
N GLU A 41 -3.08 -1.22 -9.22
CA GLU A 41 -1.75 -1.82 -9.16
C GLU A 41 -0.73 -0.76 -9.56
N GLY A 42 0.29 -0.55 -8.74
CA GLY A 42 1.34 0.41 -9.05
C GLY A 42 2.32 0.66 -7.91
N ALA A 43 3.11 1.71 -8.05
CA ALA A 43 3.96 2.20 -6.96
C ALA A 43 3.08 2.69 -5.81
N ALA A 44 3.44 2.38 -4.57
CA ALA A 44 2.73 2.89 -3.39
C ALA A 44 2.74 4.44 -3.37
N GLN A 45 3.83 5.03 -3.83
CA GLN A 45 3.98 6.48 -3.95
C GLN A 45 2.93 7.14 -4.85
N ALA A 46 2.45 6.44 -5.89
CA ALA A 46 1.42 7.00 -6.78
C ALA A 46 0.08 7.22 -6.04
N LEU A 47 -0.24 6.37 -5.06
CA LEU A 47 -1.37 6.63 -4.16
C LEU A 47 -1.04 7.73 -3.17
N ILE A 48 0.17 7.74 -2.58
CA ILE A 48 0.58 8.77 -1.61
C ILE A 48 0.58 10.19 -2.21
N ASP A 49 0.84 10.33 -3.50
CA ASP A 49 0.91 11.64 -4.16
C ASP A 49 -0.43 12.10 -4.73
N ASP A 50 -1.38 11.18 -4.97
CA ASP A 50 -2.70 11.47 -5.52
C ASP A 50 -3.80 11.33 -4.45
N HIS A 51 -4.17 12.46 -3.85
CA HIS A 51 -5.26 12.51 -2.86
C HIS A 51 -6.61 12.09 -3.44
N ALA A 52 -6.95 12.48 -4.67
CA ALA A 52 -8.24 12.16 -5.26
C ALA A 52 -8.36 10.66 -5.55
N LEU A 53 -7.27 10.05 -6.03
CA LEU A 53 -7.18 8.62 -6.25
C LEU A 53 -7.26 7.82 -4.94
N ARG A 54 -6.61 8.28 -3.87
CA ARG A 54 -6.73 7.66 -2.53
C ARG A 54 -8.16 7.67 -2.03
N VAL A 55 -8.82 8.83 -2.04
CA VAL A 55 -10.22 8.93 -1.59
C VAL A 55 -11.10 7.98 -2.40
N LYS A 56 -10.92 7.91 -3.72
CA LYS A 56 -11.69 7.02 -4.60
C LYS A 56 -11.51 5.54 -4.27
N LEU A 57 -10.30 5.11 -3.94
CA LEU A 57 -9.95 3.69 -3.78
C LEU A 57 -10.00 3.20 -2.34
N LEU A 58 -9.79 4.08 -1.36
CA LEU A 58 -9.58 3.74 0.05
C LEU A 58 -10.68 4.31 0.96
N GLY A 59 -11.47 5.28 0.47
CA GLY A 59 -12.61 5.84 1.21
C GLY A 59 -12.23 6.77 2.38
N VAL A 60 -10.97 7.23 2.43
CA VAL A 60 -10.43 8.16 3.43
C VAL A 60 -9.87 9.42 2.78
#